data_AF-A0A7S0VEL6-F1
#
_entry.id   AF-A0A7S0VEL6-F1
#
_cell.length_a   1.000
_cell.length_b   1.000
_cell.length_c   1.000
_cell.angle_alpha   90.00
_cell.angle_beta   90.00
_cell.angle_gamma   90.00
#
_symmetry.space_group_name_H-M   'P 1'
#
loop_
_entity.id
_entity.type
_entity.pdbx_description
1 polymer ?
#
loop_
_entity_poly.entity_id
_entity_poly.type
_entity_poly.pdbx_seq_one_letter_code
_entity_poly.pdbx_strand_id
1 'polypeptide(L)'
;KGYEVLYMVDPIDEYAVQQLKEFEGKKLLSATKEGLQLDEDEDEKKAFEEAKAKTEGLCKLMKEVLDDKVEKVVVSNRLADSPCCLVTGEYGWSANMERIMKAQALRDASQSAYMSSKKTMEINPTNSIIAALR
;
A
#
# COMPACT_ATOMS: atom_id res chain seq x y z
N LYS A 1 -16.57 -3.06 -4.81
CA LYS A 1 -16.26 -2.52 -6.15
C LYS A 1 -16.17 -3.56 -7.28
N GLY A 2 -16.33 -4.87 -7.02
CA GLY A 2 -16.56 -5.85 -8.09
C GLY A 2 -15.35 -6.18 -8.98
N TYR A 3 -14.14 -5.77 -8.61
CA TYR A 3 -12.92 -6.14 -9.33
C TYR A 3 -12.54 -7.60 -9.09
N GLU A 4 -12.08 -8.26 -10.14
CA GLU A 4 -11.36 -9.53 -10.05
C GLU A 4 -9.90 -9.26 -9.68
N VAL A 5 -9.33 -10.12 -8.83
CA VAL A 5 -7.95 -10.00 -8.35
C VAL A 5 -7.19 -11.28 -8.67
N LEU A 6 -6.07 -11.14 -9.38
CA LEU A 6 -5.16 -12.24 -9.68
C LEU A 6 -4.26 -12.51 -8.46
N TYR A 7 -4.29 -13.75 -7.97
CA TYR A 7 -3.39 -14.20 -6.92
C TYR A 7 -2.13 -14.82 -7.53
N MET A 8 -0.98 -14.26 -7.16
CA MET A 8 0.34 -14.76 -7.51
C MET A 8 0.95 -15.37 -6.25
N VAL A 9 1.08 -16.69 -6.22
CA VAL A 9 1.37 -17.45 -5.00
C VAL A 9 2.75 -18.08 -5.01
N ASP A 10 3.39 -18.18 -6.17
CA ASP A 10 4.72 -18.74 -6.30
C ASP A 10 5.79 -17.65 -6.22
N PRO A 11 6.96 -17.92 -5.60
CA PRO A 11 8.05 -16.93 -5.53
C PRO A 11 8.50 -16.42 -6.89
N ILE A 12 8.38 -17.22 -7.95
CA ILE A 12 8.77 -16.83 -9.31
C ILE A 12 7.83 -15.76 -9.90
N ASP A 13 6.58 -15.69 -9.44
CA ASP A 13 5.59 -14.74 -9.96
C ASP A 13 6.01 -13.29 -9.70
N GLU A 14 6.63 -13.03 -8.55
CA GLU A 14 7.18 -11.72 -8.19
C GLU A 14 8.27 -11.25 -9.17
N TYR A 15 9.03 -12.16 -9.76
CA TYR A 15 9.97 -11.83 -10.84
C TYR A 15 9.26 -11.67 -12.18
N ALA A 16 8.27 -12.53 -12.47
CA ALA A 16 7.52 -12.51 -13.73
C ALA A 16 6.75 -11.19 -13.90
N VAL A 17 6.01 -10.75 -12.87
CA VAL A 17 5.17 -9.54 -12.91
C VAL A 17 5.99 -8.25 -12.99
N GLN A 18 7.25 -8.26 -12.55
CA GLN A 18 8.15 -7.12 -12.75
C GLN A 18 8.53 -6.92 -14.22
N GLN A 19 8.57 -8.00 -15.00
CA GLN A 19 8.83 -7.95 -16.44
C GLN A 19 7.54 -7.76 -17.23
N LEU A 20 6.44 -8.39 -16.79
CA LEU A 20 5.12 -8.29 -17.40
C LEU A 20 4.39 -7.03 -16.94
N LYS A 21 4.75 -5.88 -17.52
CA LYS A 21 4.13 -4.58 -17.18
C LYS A 21 2.73 -4.41 -17.78
N GLU A 22 2.47 -5.05 -18.91
CA GLU A 22 1.25 -4.90 -19.69
C GLU A 22 0.86 -6.23 -20.33
N PHE A 23 -0.45 -6.50 -20.37
CA PHE A 23 -1.03 -7.65 -21.05
C PHE A 23 -2.26 -7.17 -21.83
N GLU A 24 -2.29 -7.40 -23.15
CA GLU A 24 -3.38 -6.99 -24.03
C GLU A 24 -3.79 -5.50 -23.90
N GLY A 25 -2.82 -4.59 -23.82
CA GLY A 25 -3.11 -3.15 -23.67
C GLY A 25 -3.38 -2.72 -22.23
N LYS A 26 -3.46 -3.64 -21.27
CA LYS A 26 -3.84 -3.37 -19.87
C LYS A 26 -2.63 -3.45 -18.96
N LYS A 27 -2.40 -2.39 -18.18
CA LYS A 27 -1.35 -2.36 -17.15
C LYS A 27 -1.72 -3.25 -15.97
N LEU A 28 -0.74 -3.98 -15.46
CA LEU A 28 -0.90 -4.74 -14.22
C LEU A 28 -0.63 -3.83 -13.02
N LEU A 29 -1.58 -3.79 -12.08
CA LEU A 29 -1.48 -3.00 -10.86
C LEU A 29 -1.39 -3.93 -9.66
N SER A 30 -0.47 -3.64 -8.74
CA SER A 30 -0.34 -4.37 -7.49
C SER A 30 -1.21 -3.72 -6.41
N ALA A 31 -2.16 -4.47 -5.85
CA ALA A 31 -3.01 -3.99 -4.76
C ALA A 31 -2.24 -3.69 -3.45
N THR A 32 -1.00 -4.17 -3.32
CA THR A 32 -0.14 -3.94 -2.14
C THR A 32 0.77 -2.73 -2.27
N LYS A 33 0.77 -2.06 -3.42
CA LYS A 33 1.55 -0.84 -3.69
C LYS A 33 0.71 0.42 -3.56
N GLU A 34 1.38 1.54 -3.35
CA GLU A 34 0.79 2.87 -3.50
C GLU A 34 0.21 3.08 -4.90
N GLY A 35 -0.72 4.02 -5.02
CA GLY A 35 -1.28 4.42 -6.32
C GLY A 35 -2.36 3.49 -6.88
N LEU A 36 -2.89 2.57 -6.07
CA LEU A 36 -4.08 1.81 -6.46
C LEU A 36 -5.28 2.75 -6.57
N GLN A 37 -5.65 3.07 -7.81
CA GLN A 37 -6.85 3.83 -8.10
C GLN A 37 -8.00 2.86 -8.36
N LEU A 38 -9.05 3.00 -7.58
CA LEU A 38 -10.30 2.29 -7.78
C LEU A 38 -11.32 3.30 -8.29
N ASP A 39 -12.19 2.87 -9.20
CA ASP A 39 -13.22 3.75 -9.75
C ASP A 39 -14.14 4.23 -8.62
N GLU A 40 -14.35 5.54 -8.55
CA GLU A 40 -15.18 6.22 -7.56
C GLU A 40 -16.18 7.13 -8.25
N ASP A 41 -17.42 7.10 -7.76
CA ASP A 41 -18.43 8.09 -8.14
C ASP A 41 -18.18 9.45 -7.45
N GLU A 42 -18.97 10.47 -7.83
CA GLU A 42 -18.80 11.82 -7.29
C GLU A 42 -19.09 11.92 -5.78
N ASP A 43 -19.99 11.09 -5.26
CA ASP A 43 -20.39 11.13 -3.86
C ASP A 43 -19.33 10.42 -3.00
N GLU A 44 -18.77 9.30 -3.48
CA GLU A 44 -17.62 8.63 -2.88
C GLU A 44 -16.41 9.56 -2.79
N LYS A 45 -16.11 10.31 -3.87
CA LYS A 45 -15.00 11.28 -3.88
C LYS A 45 -15.20 12.40 -2.86
N LYS A 46 -16.41 12.96 -2.77
CA LYS A 46 -16.73 14.00 -1.78
C LYS A 46 -16.59 13.46 -0.35
N ALA A 47 -17.15 12.28 -0.09
CA ALA A 47 -17.05 11.63 1.22
C ALA A 47 -15.60 11.34 1.60
N PHE A 48 -14.77 10.93 0.64
CA PHE A 48 -13.34 10.69 0.85
C PHE A 48 -12.58 11.98 1.21
N GLU A 49 -12.78 13.08 0.48
CA GLU A 49 -12.11 14.36 0.79
C GLU A 49 -12.56 14.91 2.16
N GLU A 50 -13.84 14.77 2.53
CA GLU A 50 -14.29 15.11 3.88
C GLU A 50 -13.65 14.24 4.96
N ALA A 51 -13.61 12.92 4.75
CA ALA A 51 -13.01 11.98 5.68
C ALA A 51 -11.51 12.23 5.85
N LYS A 52 -10.82 12.57 4.75
CA LYS A 52 -9.42 12.96 4.73
C LYS A 52 -9.16 14.22 5.54
N ALA A 53 -9.96 15.28 5.35
CA ALA A 53 -9.86 16.49 6.14
C ALA A 53 -10.13 16.24 7.63
N LYS A 54 -11.18 15.47 7.95
CA LYS A 54 -11.55 15.10 9.32
C LYS A 54 -10.45 14.28 10.03
N THR A 55 -9.68 13.48 9.30
CA THR A 55 -8.69 12.55 9.86
C THR A 55 -7.26 13.08 9.74
N GLU A 56 -7.04 14.27 9.16
CA GLU A 56 -5.70 14.84 8.95
C GLU A 56 -4.92 15.00 10.26
N GLY A 57 -5.58 15.45 11.33
CA GLY A 57 -4.97 15.61 12.65
C GLY A 57 -4.45 14.27 13.22
N LEU A 58 -5.24 13.20 13.06
CA LEU A 58 -4.84 11.86 13.49
C LEU A 58 -3.69 11.33 12.64
N CYS A 59 -3.70 11.52 11.31
CA CYS A 59 -2.58 11.14 10.45
C CYS A 59 -1.25 11.78 10.90
N LYS A 60 -1.27 13.07 11.26
CA LYS A 60 -0.10 13.79 11.77
C LYS A 60 0.38 13.18 13.08
N LEU A 61 -0.52 12.99 14.05
CA LEU A 61 -0.19 12.37 15.34
C LEU A 61 0.38 10.97 15.17
N MET A 62 -0.23 10.14 14.32
CA MET A 62 0.28 8.79 14.03
C MET A 62 1.66 8.83 13.39
N LYS A 63 1.91 9.76 12.46
CA LYS A 63 3.24 9.93 11.86
C LYS A 63 4.27 10.38 12.88
N GLU A 64 3.92 11.26 13.82
CA GLU A 64 4.80 11.68 14.92
C GLU A 64 5.11 10.51 15.87
N VAL A 65 4.11 9.72 16.26
CA VAL A 65 4.29 8.56 17.16
C VAL A 65 5.11 7.44 16.50
N LEU A 66 4.89 7.22 15.21
CA LEU A 66 5.60 6.18 14.46
C LEU A 66 6.95 6.64 13.91
N ASP A 67 7.21 7.95 13.91
CA ASP A 67 8.43 8.62 13.48
C ASP A 67 9.14 7.92 12.31
N ASP A 68 10.27 7.26 12.56
CA ASP A 68 11.12 6.66 11.55
C ASP A 68 10.62 5.32 11.01
N LYS A 69 9.58 4.73 11.60
CA LYS A 69 9.04 3.41 11.25
C LYS A 69 8.20 3.40 9.97
N VAL A 70 7.59 4.54 9.63
CA VAL A 70 6.76 4.70 8.43
C VAL A 70 7.20 5.93 7.65
N GLU A 71 7.06 5.89 6.33
CA GLU A 71 7.38 7.05 5.48
C GLU A 71 6.36 8.17 5.68
N LYS A 72 5.08 7.83 5.52
CA LYS A 72 3.93 8.74 5.71
C LYS A 72 2.71 7.95 6.22
N VAL A 73 1.77 8.68 6.79
CA VAL A 73 0.45 8.18 7.19
C VAL A 73 -0.60 8.92 6.36
N VAL A 74 -1.44 8.18 5.64
CA VAL A 74 -2.44 8.75 4.73
C VAL A 74 -3.78 8.02 4.86
N VAL A 75 -4.86 8.72 4.53
CA VAL A 75 -6.21 8.14 4.48
C VAL A 75 -6.37 7.33 3.19
N SER A 76 -7.05 6.20 3.28
CA SER A 76 -7.24 5.27 2.17
C SER A 76 -8.70 4.88 1.98
N ASN A 77 -9.08 4.72 0.71
CA ASN A 77 -10.37 4.26 0.22
C ASN A 77 -10.36 2.78 -0.19
N ARG A 78 -9.19 2.10 -0.12
CA ARG A 78 -9.06 0.68 -0.51
C ARG A 78 -9.46 -0.28 0.61
N LEU A 79 -9.52 0.21 1.86
CA LEU A 79 -9.77 -0.59 3.05
C LEU A 79 -11.27 -0.66 3.35
N ALA A 80 -11.79 -1.87 3.57
CA ALA A 80 -13.17 -2.08 3.99
C ALA A 80 -13.27 -2.21 5.52
N ASP A 81 -12.82 -3.35 6.06
CA ASP A 81 -12.98 -3.67 7.49
C ASP A 81 -11.73 -3.35 8.32
N SER A 82 -10.55 -3.38 7.72
CA SER A 82 -9.29 -3.16 8.44
C SER A 82 -9.13 -1.70 8.87
N PRO A 83 -8.58 -1.43 10.08
CA PRO A 83 -8.33 -0.06 10.54
C PRO A 83 -7.18 0.61 9.80
N CYS A 84 -6.15 -0.15 9.43
CA CYS A 84 -5.01 0.35 8.68
C CYS A 84 -4.29 -0.77 7.91
N CYS A 85 -3.39 -0.40 6.99
CA CYS A 85 -2.57 -1.30 6.20
C CYS A 85 -1.20 -0.64 5.91
N LEU A 86 -0.15 -1.44 5.74
CA LEU A 86 1.14 -0.97 5.21
C LEU A 86 1.21 -1.26 3.71
N VAL A 87 1.48 -0.22 2.92
CA VAL A 87 1.71 -0.33 1.48
C VAL A 87 3.16 0.01 1.15
N THR A 88 3.70 -0.66 0.15
CA THR A 88 5.03 -0.34 -0.39
C THR A 88 4.93 0.77 -1.43
N GLY A 89 6.03 1.47 -1.70
CA GLY A 89 6.08 2.45 -2.79
C GLY A 89 5.68 1.84 -4.14
N GLU A 90 5.27 2.72 -5.07
CA GLU A 90 4.93 2.34 -6.45
C GLU A 90 6.14 1.65 -7.12
N TYR A 91 7.34 2.18 -6.88
CA TYR A 91 8.61 1.63 -7.33
C TYR A 91 9.30 0.83 -6.23
N GLY A 92 10.24 -0.04 -6.62
CA GLY A 92 10.95 -0.89 -5.68
C GLY A 92 10.18 -2.17 -5.31
N TRP A 93 10.61 -2.79 -4.21
CA TRP A 93 10.14 -4.12 -3.82
C TRP A 93 8.81 -4.10 -3.08
N SER A 94 7.97 -5.08 -3.40
CA SER A 94 6.83 -5.46 -2.56
C SER A 94 7.33 -6.10 -1.26
N ALA A 95 6.44 -6.21 -0.27
CA ALA A 95 6.77 -6.94 0.97
C ALA A 95 7.08 -8.43 0.71
N ASN A 96 6.46 -9.04 -0.30
CA ASN A 96 6.72 -10.42 -0.65
C ASN A 96 8.06 -10.57 -1.41
N MET A 97 8.41 -9.64 -2.30
CA MET A 97 9.73 -9.59 -2.92
C MET A 97 10.84 -9.38 -1.88
N GLU A 98 10.64 -8.50 -0.89
CA GLU A 98 11.56 -8.35 0.25
C GLU A 98 11.78 -9.67 0.99
N ARG A 99 10.70 -10.43 1.24
CA ARG A 99 10.77 -11.75 1.89
C ARG A 99 11.60 -12.74 1.06
N ILE A 100 11.32 -12.84 -0.24
CA ILE A 100 12.04 -13.73 -1.16
C ILE A 100 13.53 -13.37 -1.19
N MET A 101 13.83 -12.08 -1.32
CA MET A 101 15.21 -11.58 -1.42
C MET A 101 16.00 -11.70 -0.13
N LYS A 102 15.35 -11.64 1.05
CA LYS A 102 15.99 -11.90 2.34
C LYS A 102 16.30 -13.40 2.55
N ALA A 103 15.54 -14.28 1.91
CA ALA A 103 15.75 -15.72 2.00
C ALA A 103 16.86 -16.25 1.05
N GLN A 104 17.32 -15.43 0.09
CA GLN A 104 18.39 -15.82 -0.84
C GLN A 104 19.77 -15.76 -0.18
N ALA A 105 20.36 -16.93 0.06
CA ALA A 105 21.62 -17.09 0.80
C ALA A 105 22.87 -16.47 0.14
N LEU A 106 22.89 -16.31 -1.18
CA LEU A 106 24.05 -15.82 -1.95
C LEU A 106 23.98 -14.34 -2.31
N ARG A 107 22.99 -13.61 -1.79
CA ARG A 107 22.76 -12.22 -2.19
C ARG A 107 23.61 -11.26 -1.36
N ASP A 108 24.24 -10.30 -2.03
CA ASP A 108 24.88 -9.16 -1.36
C ASP A 108 23.82 -8.24 -0.72
N ALA A 109 23.90 -8.08 0.61
CA ALA A 109 22.99 -7.27 1.40
C ALA A 109 23.13 -5.76 1.11
N SER A 110 24.24 -5.32 0.51
CA SER A 110 24.52 -3.90 0.24
C SER A 110 23.51 -3.26 -0.73
N GLN A 111 22.97 -4.03 -1.67
CA GLN A 111 21.98 -3.56 -2.66
C GLN A 111 20.53 -3.54 -2.15
N SER A 112 20.29 -3.93 -0.88
CA SER A 112 18.93 -4.07 -0.34
C SER A 112 18.32 -2.77 0.18
N ALA A 113 19.15 -1.82 0.64
CA ALA A 113 18.67 -0.60 1.30
C ALA A 113 17.93 0.35 0.36
N TYR A 114 18.32 0.46 -0.91
CA TYR A 114 17.64 1.32 -1.88
C TYR A 114 16.32 0.72 -2.40
N MET A 115 16.22 -0.62 -2.41
CA MET A 115 15.07 -1.34 -2.96
C MET A 115 13.98 -1.63 -1.91
N SER A 116 14.35 -1.63 -0.62
CA SER A 116 13.45 -1.77 0.53
C SER A 116 13.22 -0.38 1.13
N SER A 117 12.25 0.34 0.59
CA SER A 117 11.86 1.66 1.11
C SER A 117 11.03 1.51 2.39
N LYS A 118 11.02 2.56 3.23
CA LYS A 118 10.01 2.69 4.28
C LYS A 118 8.62 2.59 3.66
N LYS A 119 7.69 1.99 4.40
CA LYS A 119 6.32 1.73 3.95
C LYS A 119 5.42 2.88 4.36
N THR A 120 4.36 3.09 3.60
CA THR A 120 3.30 4.04 3.92
C THR A 120 2.22 3.34 4.72
N MET A 121 1.78 3.96 5.80
CA MET A 121 0.61 3.49 6.54
C MET A 121 -0.65 4.16 5.97
N GLU A 122 -1.52 3.34 5.43
CA GLU A 122 -2.85 3.72 5.00
C GLU A 122 -3.85 3.45 6.12
N ILE A 123 -4.71 4.43 6.45
CA ILE A 123 -5.74 4.29 7.49
C ILE A 123 -7.14 4.35 6.89
N ASN A 124 -8.07 3.62 7.52
CA ASN A 124 -9.47 3.57 7.14
C ASN A 124 -10.28 4.54 8.02
N PRO A 125 -10.76 5.67 7.48
CA PRO A 125 -11.42 6.69 8.28
C PRO A 125 -12.82 6.27 8.77
N THR A 126 -13.42 5.25 8.16
CA THR A 126 -14.76 4.75 8.55
C THR A 126 -14.70 3.62 9.58
N ASN A 127 -13.51 3.05 9.83
CA ASN A 127 -13.33 2.02 10.83
C ASN A 127 -13.54 2.59 12.25
N SER A 128 -14.27 1.85 13.10
CA SER A 128 -14.63 2.31 14.46
C SER A 128 -13.43 2.60 15.36
N ILE A 129 -12.31 1.90 15.18
CA ILE A 129 -11.08 2.13 15.94
C ILE A 129 -10.46 3.46 15.53
N ILE A 130 -10.36 3.72 14.23
CA ILE A 130 -9.81 4.99 13.71
C ILE A 130 -10.70 6.16 14.12
N ALA A 131 -12.02 5.98 14.07
CA ALA A 131 -12.96 7.00 14.52
C ALA A 131 -12.84 7.31 16.03
N ALA A 132 -12.53 6.30 16.86
CA ALA A 132 -12.32 6.48 18.30
C ALA A 132 -10.96 7.09 18.67
N LEU A 133 -9.96 6.98 17.78
CA LEU A 133 -8.63 7.58 17.96
C LEU A 133 -8.57 9.06 17.54
N ARG A 134 -9.56 9.54 16.81
CA ARG A 134 -9.68 10.93 16.33
C ARG A 134 -10.33 11.83 17.38
#